data_AF-A0A924WE38-F1
#
_entry.id   AF-A0A924WE38-F1
#
_cell.length_a   1.000
_cell.length_b   1.000
_cell.length_c   1.000
_cell.angle_alpha   90.00
_cell.angle_beta   90.00
_cell.angle_gamma   90.00
#
_symmetry.space_group_name_H-M   'P 1'
#
loop_
_entity.id
_entity.type
_entity.pdbx_description
1 polymer ?
#
loop_
_entity_poly.entity_id
_entity_poly.type
_entity_poly.pdbx_seq_one_letter_code
_entity_poly.pdbx_strand_id
1 'polypeptide(L)'
;MPTANRCCLLLPLLLPLLLLAQRPQTAEIRSLNGQPTLFLNQQPELPFMYALTHVTGGRWSWEELPAHNLRQMGEAGVRLFQIDLWLEDIWKEKEPSLDMALVKRQIRGVLDACPGAAVMVRLHVNAPLWWNRSHLEECVQYADGPLQDLPSGLPFNHEDGDILRANRASLASELWRE
;
A
#
# COMPACT_ATOMS: atom_id res chain seq x y z
N MET A 1 -23.42 37.35 -48.40
CA MET A 1 -23.14 37.60 -46.97
C MET A 1 -23.08 36.25 -46.26
N PRO A 2 -21.93 35.85 -45.69
CA PRO A 2 -21.77 34.58 -44.99
C PRO A 2 -21.91 34.78 -43.47
N THR A 3 -22.55 33.83 -42.78
CA THR A 3 -22.44 33.69 -41.31
C THR A 3 -21.73 32.37 -41.03
N ALA A 4 -20.49 32.49 -40.55
CA ALA A 4 -19.57 31.41 -40.29
C ALA A 4 -19.86 30.69 -38.97
N ASN A 5 -19.70 29.37 -39.02
CA ASN A 5 -19.54 28.44 -37.90
C ASN A 5 -18.61 29.00 -36.81
N ARG A 6 -19.13 29.07 -35.57
CA ARG A 6 -18.31 29.08 -34.35
C ARG A 6 -18.45 27.74 -33.66
N CYS A 7 -17.61 26.79 -34.04
CA CYS A 7 -17.41 25.57 -33.27
C CYS A 7 -15.94 25.18 -33.40
N CYS A 8 -15.10 25.79 -32.57
CA CYS A 8 -13.71 25.38 -32.39
C CYS A 8 -13.15 26.10 -31.16
N LEU A 9 -12.32 25.37 -30.40
CA LEU A 9 -11.50 25.81 -29.25
C LEU A 9 -12.04 25.49 -27.84
N LEU A 10 -12.25 24.21 -27.55
CA LEU A 10 -12.12 23.68 -26.18
C LEU A 10 -11.20 22.44 -26.08
N LEU A 11 -10.56 22.02 -27.17
CA LEU A 11 -9.81 20.76 -27.24
C LEU A 11 -8.33 20.77 -26.78
N PRO A 12 -7.57 21.88 -26.65
CA PRO A 12 -6.13 21.76 -26.36
C PRO A 12 -5.80 21.57 -24.87
N LEU A 13 -6.75 21.74 -23.95
CA LEU A 13 -6.50 21.71 -22.51
C LEU A 13 -6.52 20.30 -21.88
N LEU A 14 -7.02 19.28 -22.58
CA LEU A 14 -7.10 17.90 -22.06
C LEU A 14 -5.88 17.03 -22.41
N LEU A 15 -5.11 17.41 -23.42
CA LEU A 15 -3.94 16.64 -23.88
C LEU A 15 -2.81 16.55 -22.82
N PRO A 16 -2.45 17.63 -22.08
CA PRO A 16 -1.39 17.55 -21.07
C PRO A 16 -1.81 16.68 -19.87
N LEU A 17 -3.09 16.69 -19.51
CA LEU A 17 -3.65 15.90 -18.40
C LEU A 17 -3.57 14.39 -18.66
N LEU A 18 -3.77 13.96 -19.92
CA LEU A 18 -3.60 12.56 -20.33
C LEU A 18 -2.13 12.12 -20.37
N LEU A 19 -1.20 13.04 -20.62
CA LEU A 19 0.26 12.80 -20.57
C LEU A 19 0.82 12.76 -19.14
N LEU A 20 0.14 13.40 -18.18
CA LEU A 20 0.50 13.41 -16.75
C LEU A 20 -0.10 12.24 -15.96
N ALA A 21 -1.11 11.56 -16.51
CA ALA A 21 -1.63 10.34 -15.91
C ALA A 21 -0.56 9.25 -15.98
N GLN A 22 -0.10 8.77 -14.81
CA GLN A 22 0.79 7.62 -14.77
C GLN A 22 0.11 6.43 -15.44
N ARG A 23 0.84 5.82 -16.38
CA ARG A 23 0.37 4.63 -17.07
C ARG A 23 0.30 3.47 -16.08
N PRO A 24 -0.71 2.59 -16.18
CA PRO A 24 -0.71 1.34 -15.43
C PRO A 24 0.61 0.60 -15.63
N GLN A 25 1.22 0.18 -14.53
CA GLN A 25 2.45 -0.61 -14.56
C GLN A 25 2.13 -2.02 -15.08
N THR A 26 2.96 -2.57 -15.95
CA THR A 26 2.86 -3.97 -16.39
C THR A 26 4.09 -4.74 -15.94
N ALA A 27 3.88 -5.94 -15.40
CA ALA A 27 4.94 -6.86 -15.02
C ALA A 27 4.76 -8.20 -15.75
N GLU A 28 5.84 -8.71 -16.35
CA GLU A 28 5.85 -10.01 -17.02
C GLU A 28 7.19 -10.72 -16.80
N ILE A 29 7.16 -12.05 -16.74
CA ILE A 29 8.40 -12.86 -16.76
C ILE A 29 8.59 -13.38 -18.19
N ARG A 30 9.73 -13.07 -18.80
CA ARG A 30 10.13 -13.60 -20.11
C ARG A 30 11.54 -14.17 -20.07
N SER A 31 11.86 -15.04 -21.01
CA SER A 31 13.23 -15.52 -21.19
C SER A 31 14.07 -14.44 -21.88
N LEU A 32 15.19 -14.05 -21.25
CA LEU A 32 16.23 -13.22 -21.84
C LEU A 32 17.54 -14.00 -21.77
N ASN A 33 18.13 -14.31 -22.92
CA ASN A 33 19.34 -15.14 -23.04
C ASN A 33 19.22 -16.51 -22.32
N GLY A 34 18.02 -17.10 -22.34
CA GLY A 34 17.76 -18.38 -21.68
C GLY A 34 17.48 -18.28 -20.18
N GLN A 35 17.47 -17.09 -19.59
CA GLN A 35 17.20 -16.87 -18.16
C GLN A 35 15.82 -16.22 -17.94
N PRO A 36 15.04 -16.67 -16.93
CA PRO A 36 13.81 -15.99 -16.55
C PRO A 36 14.14 -14.59 -16.03
N THR A 37 13.62 -13.57 -16.69
CA THR A 37 13.88 -12.17 -16.40
C THR A 37 12.57 -11.44 -16.18
N LEU A 38 12.51 -10.64 -15.12
CA LEU A 38 11.40 -9.73 -14.87
C LEU A 38 11.48 -8.57 -15.85
N PHE A 39 10.36 -8.28 -16.51
CA PHE A 39 10.20 -7.06 -17.28
C PHE A 39 9.14 -6.17 -16.64
N LEU A 40 9.51 -4.92 -16.38
CA LEU A 40 8.57 -3.87 -16.00
C LEU A 40 8.41 -2.90 -17.16
N ASN A 41 7.17 -2.67 -17.60
CA ASN A 41 6.87 -1.84 -18.77
C ASN A 41 7.76 -2.17 -19.98
N GLN A 42 7.93 -3.48 -20.24
CA GLN A 42 8.75 -4.04 -21.32
C GLN A 42 10.27 -3.86 -21.17
N GLN A 43 10.76 -3.23 -20.09
CA GLN A 43 12.19 -3.10 -19.78
C GLN A 43 12.64 -4.22 -18.84
N PRO A 44 13.78 -4.89 -19.08
CA PRO A 44 14.30 -5.89 -18.16
C PRO A 44 14.76 -5.21 -16.87
N GLU A 45 14.34 -5.76 -15.73
CA GLU A 45 14.61 -5.19 -14.41
C GLU A 45 15.14 -6.27 -13.46
N LEU A 46 15.89 -5.83 -12.46
CA LEU A 46 16.30 -6.72 -11.38
C LEU A 46 15.05 -7.20 -10.63
N PRO A 47 14.93 -8.51 -10.32
CA PRO A 47 13.87 -9.03 -9.45
C PRO A 47 14.18 -8.71 -7.98
N PHE A 48 14.53 -7.46 -7.71
CA PHE A 48 14.92 -6.95 -6.40
C PHE A 48 13.95 -5.84 -6.01
N MET A 49 13.40 -5.97 -4.80
CA MET A 49 12.40 -5.07 -4.27
C MET A 49 12.89 -4.45 -2.97
N TYR A 50 12.80 -3.12 -2.87
CA TYR A 50 13.07 -2.40 -1.62
C TYR A 50 11.78 -2.18 -0.85
N ALA A 51 11.73 -2.61 0.41
CA ALA A 51 10.59 -2.39 1.30
C ALA A 51 10.91 -1.30 2.33
N LEU A 52 9.89 -0.53 2.70
CA LEU A 52 9.99 0.42 3.82
C LEU A 52 10.18 -0.30 5.15
N THR A 53 10.78 0.39 6.11
CA THR A 53 11.14 -0.21 7.41
C THR A 53 9.94 -0.19 8.34
N HIS A 54 9.62 -1.34 8.95
CA HIS A 54 8.49 -1.43 9.86
C HIS A 54 8.80 -0.88 11.26
N VAL A 55 8.98 0.43 11.35
CA VAL A 55 9.24 1.17 12.59
C VAL A 55 8.52 2.51 12.59
N THR A 56 8.34 3.09 13.78
CA THR A 56 7.85 4.46 13.92
C THR A 56 8.73 5.43 13.11
N GLY A 57 8.13 6.24 12.24
CA GLY A 57 8.85 7.18 11.36
C GLY A 57 9.52 6.55 10.13
N GLY A 58 9.45 5.21 9.99
CA GLY A 58 10.06 4.45 8.88
C GLY A 58 9.05 3.89 7.88
N ARG A 59 7.75 3.93 8.22
CA ARG A 59 6.70 3.21 7.48
C ARG A 59 6.07 4.03 6.35
N TRP A 60 5.96 5.35 6.50
CA TRP A 60 5.22 6.18 5.55
C TRP A 60 6.15 6.78 4.50
N SER A 61 5.84 6.55 3.23
CA SER A 61 6.73 6.90 2.11
C SER A 61 6.99 8.40 1.97
N TRP A 62 6.12 9.25 2.53
CA TRP A 62 6.26 10.70 2.53
C TRP A 62 7.00 11.27 3.76
N GLU A 63 7.38 10.42 4.72
CA GLU A 63 8.19 10.85 5.86
C GLU A 63 9.65 11.01 5.46
N GLU A 64 10.40 11.81 6.23
CA GLU A 64 11.75 12.25 5.88
C GLU A 64 12.72 11.09 5.59
N LEU A 65 12.83 10.14 6.52
CA LEU A 65 13.75 9.01 6.40
C LEU A 65 13.33 8.03 5.28
N PRO A 66 12.07 7.59 5.17
CA PRO A 66 11.62 6.77 4.05
C PRO A 66 11.80 7.45 2.69
N ALA A 67 11.42 8.71 2.55
CA ALA A 67 11.56 9.46 1.30
C ALA A 67 13.03 9.64 0.90
N HIS A 68 13.93 9.82 1.87
CA HIS A 68 15.37 9.80 1.61
C HIS A 68 15.82 8.44 1.07
N ASN A 69 15.50 7.35 1.77
CA ASN A 69 15.93 6.01 1.37
C ASN A 69 15.36 5.57 0.01
N LEU A 70 14.10 5.91 -0.27
CA LEU A 70 13.46 5.65 -1.57
C LEU A 70 14.21 6.33 -2.71
N ARG A 71 14.63 7.60 -2.53
CA ARG A 71 15.45 8.32 -3.51
C ARG A 71 16.80 7.64 -3.72
N GLN A 72 17.52 7.32 -2.64
CA GLN A 72 18.82 6.66 -2.73
C GLN A 72 18.74 5.31 -3.46
N MET A 73 17.71 4.52 -3.18
CA MET A 73 17.48 3.23 -3.85
C MET A 73 17.11 3.42 -5.33
N GLY A 74 16.28 4.42 -5.64
CA GLY A 74 15.95 4.80 -7.01
C GLY A 74 17.17 5.24 -7.82
N GLU A 75 18.05 6.05 -7.23
CA GLU A 75 19.33 6.47 -7.81
C GLU A 75 20.28 5.29 -8.03
N ALA A 76 20.25 4.30 -7.14
CA ALA A 76 21.00 3.05 -7.27
C ALA A 76 20.41 2.08 -8.31
N GLY A 77 19.30 2.43 -8.95
CA GLY A 77 18.69 1.64 -10.04
C GLY A 77 17.54 0.72 -9.61
N VAL A 78 17.10 0.74 -8.36
CA VAL A 78 15.93 -0.03 -7.92
C VAL A 78 14.65 0.52 -8.54
N ARG A 79 13.79 -0.35 -9.05
CA ARG A 79 12.50 0.03 -9.64
C ARG A 79 11.28 -0.64 -9.01
N LEU A 80 11.47 -1.71 -8.22
CA LEU A 80 10.38 -2.30 -7.44
C LEU A 80 10.45 -1.83 -6.00
N PHE A 81 9.34 -1.30 -5.52
CA PHE A 81 9.20 -0.81 -4.16
C PHE A 81 7.98 -1.43 -3.50
N GLN A 82 8.16 -1.93 -2.27
CA GLN A 82 7.07 -2.40 -1.44
C GLN A 82 6.69 -1.33 -0.42
N ILE A 83 5.41 -1.05 -0.32
CA ILE A 83 4.82 -0.29 0.78
C ILE A 83 3.87 -1.18 1.57
N ASP A 84 3.82 -0.96 2.87
CA ASP A 84 2.88 -1.62 3.75
C ASP A 84 1.67 -0.73 4.05
N LEU A 85 0.51 -1.36 4.14
CA LEU A 85 -0.73 -0.77 4.64
C LEU A 85 -1.46 -1.80 5.50
N TRP A 86 -1.97 -1.40 6.66
CA TRP A 86 -2.82 -2.23 7.50
C TRP A 86 -4.28 -1.83 7.35
N LEU A 87 -5.20 -2.79 7.47
CA LEU A 87 -6.62 -2.46 7.59
C LEU A 87 -6.90 -1.52 8.76
N GLU A 88 -6.16 -1.62 9.87
CA GLU A 88 -6.21 -0.64 10.98
C GLU A 88 -6.00 0.81 10.51
N ASP A 89 -5.12 1.02 9.53
CA ASP A 89 -4.81 2.35 9.01
C ASP A 89 -5.86 2.87 8.04
N ILE A 90 -6.50 2.00 7.25
CA ILE A 90 -7.38 2.41 6.15
C ILE A 90 -8.86 2.08 6.36
N TRP A 91 -9.22 1.29 7.38
CA TRP A 91 -10.61 0.97 7.69
C TRP A 91 -10.96 1.46 9.09
N LYS A 92 -11.62 2.62 9.13
CA LYS A 92 -11.94 3.33 10.35
C LYS A 92 -13.29 2.90 10.92
N GLU A 93 -13.37 2.91 12.25
CA GLU A 93 -14.61 2.59 12.96
C GLU A 93 -15.74 3.51 12.45
N LYS A 94 -16.88 2.90 12.10
CA LYS A 94 -18.09 3.59 11.58
C LYS A 94 -17.95 4.16 10.16
N GLU A 95 -16.85 3.92 9.47
CA GLU A 95 -16.69 4.29 8.07
C GLU A 95 -16.92 3.06 7.16
N PRO A 96 -17.87 3.13 6.21
CA PRO A 96 -18.21 1.99 5.37
C PRO A 96 -17.17 1.71 4.28
N SER A 97 -16.25 2.65 4.03
CA SER A 97 -15.28 2.59 2.93
C SER A 97 -13.85 2.69 3.43
N LEU A 98 -12.94 2.05 2.70
CA LEU A 98 -11.50 2.20 2.92
C LEU A 98 -11.04 3.63 2.61
N ASP A 99 -10.11 4.16 3.42
CA ASP A 99 -9.44 5.43 3.20
C ASP A 99 -8.46 5.31 2.02
N MET A 100 -9.01 5.46 0.82
CA MET A 100 -8.24 5.47 -0.42
C MET A 100 -7.34 6.71 -0.55
N ALA A 101 -7.54 7.76 0.26
CA ALA A 101 -6.65 8.92 0.24
C ALA A 101 -5.30 8.55 0.88
N LEU A 102 -5.31 7.82 1.99
CA LEU A 102 -4.08 7.32 2.63
C LEU A 102 -3.32 6.35 1.71
N VAL A 103 -4.05 5.42 1.05
CA VAL A 103 -3.47 4.49 0.05
C VAL A 103 -2.77 5.28 -1.06
N LYS A 104 -3.45 6.25 -1.65
CA LYS A 104 -2.91 7.09 -2.73
C LYS A 104 -1.71 7.90 -2.26
N ARG A 105 -1.74 8.42 -1.03
CA ARG A 105 -0.63 9.18 -0.44
C ARG A 105 0.61 8.30 -0.28
N GLN A 106 0.43 7.07 0.18
CA GLN A 106 1.53 6.11 0.34
C GLN A 106 2.17 5.75 -1.01
N ILE A 107 1.35 5.50 -2.04
CA ILE A 107 1.84 5.28 -3.41
C ILE A 107 2.53 6.54 -3.96
N ARG A 108 1.92 7.71 -3.76
CA ARG A 108 2.44 9.00 -4.24
C ARG A 108 3.82 9.31 -3.67
N GLY A 109 4.06 9.09 -2.38
CA GLY A 109 5.38 9.35 -1.79
C GLY A 109 6.51 8.52 -2.42
N VAL A 110 6.24 7.28 -2.83
CA VAL A 110 7.21 6.48 -3.59
C VAL A 110 7.48 7.08 -4.96
N LEU A 111 6.42 7.47 -5.67
CA LEU A 111 6.52 8.01 -7.03
C LEU A 111 7.16 9.41 -7.06
N ASP A 112 6.96 10.21 -6.01
CA ASP A 112 7.60 11.51 -5.87
C ASP A 112 9.12 11.34 -5.62
N ALA A 113 9.51 10.29 -4.89
CA ALA A 113 10.92 9.92 -4.68
C ALA A 113 11.55 9.24 -5.92
N CYS A 114 10.79 8.42 -6.64
CA CYS A 114 11.23 7.68 -7.82
C CYS A 114 10.09 7.61 -8.87
N PRO A 115 10.02 8.53 -9.85
CA PRO A 115 8.91 8.61 -10.81
C PRO A 115 8.70 7.36 -11.68
N GLY A 116 9.76 6.57 -11.89
CA GLY A 116 9.74 5.32 -12.66
C GLY A 116 9.47 4.07 -11.83
N ALA A 117 9.16 4.21 -10.54
CA ALA A 117 8.92 3.07 -9.66
C ALA A 117 7.65 2.29 -10.03
N ALA A 118 7.74 0.96 -9.93
CA ALA A 118 6.61 0.08 -9.74
C ALA A 118 6.39 -0.15 -8.25
N VAL A 119 5.15 0.05 -7.79
CA VAL A 119 4.80 -0.03 -6.37
C VAL A 119 3.96 -1.27 -6.12
N MET A 120 4.47 -2.16 -5.27
CA MET A 120 3.72 -3.29 -4.71
C MET A 120 3.15 -2.88 -3.35
N VAL A 121 1.83 -2.95 -3.21
CA VAL A 121 1.16 -2.74 -1.92
C VAL A 121 1.05 -4.08 -1.22
N ARG A 122 1.70 -4.23 -0.07
CA ARG A 122 1.45 -5.33 0.86
C ARG A 122 0.36 -4.87 1.83
N LEU A 123 -0.84 -5.42 1.65
CA LEU A 123 -1.99 -5.15 2.52
C LEU A 123 -2.04 -6.18 3.65
N HIS A 124 -1.90 -5.72 4.88
CA HIS A 124 -2.08 -6.53 6.09
C HIS A 124 -3.56 -6.58 6.45
N VAL A 125 -4.10 -7.79 6.43
CA VAL A 125 -5.54 -8.08 6.60
C VAL A 125 -5.90 -8.53 8.01
N ASN A 126 -5.07 -8.18 9.00
CA ASN A 126 -5.45 -8.34 10.41
C ASN A 126 -6.67 -7.47 10.69
N ALA A 127 -7.63 -8.01 11.43
CA ALA A 127 -8.82 -7.27 11.80
C ALA A 127 -8.46 -6.04 12.64
N PRO A 128 -9.00 -4.85 12.35
CA PRO A 128 -8.75 -3.67 13.16
C PRO A 128 -9.07 -3.89 14.64
N LEU A 129 -8.36 -3.20 15.53
CA LEU A 129 -8.55 -3.28 16.99
C LEU A 129 -9.99 -2.94 17.39
N TRP A 130 -10.61 -1.96 16.72
CA TRP A 130 -12.00 -1.62 16.97
C TRP A 130 -12.94 -2.79 16.64
N TRP A 131 -12.66 -3.52 15.56
CA TRP A 131 -13.47 -4.66 15.13
C TRP A 131 -13.35 -5.81 16.11
N ASN A 132 -12.13 -6.14 16.55
CA ASN A 132 -11.89 -7.18 17.54
C ASN A 132 -12.54 -6.85 18.89
N ARG A 133 -12.62 -5.56 19.26
CA ARG A 133 -13.29 -5.12 20.49
C ARG A 133 -14.81 -5.21 20.41
N SER A 134 -15.40 -5.04 19.22
CA SER A 134 -16.85 -5.12 19.02
C SER A 134 -17.37 -6.53 18.74
N HIS A 135 -16.50 -7.48 18.39
CA HIS A 135 -16.86 -8.86 18.03
C HIS A 135 -15.99 -9.87 18.80
N LEU A 136 -16.01 -9.81 20.14
CA LEU A 136 -15.17 -10.68 20.98
C LEU A 136 -15.50 -12.16 20.79
N GLU A 137 -16.74 -12.48 20.42
CA GLU A 137 -17.22 -13.81 20.11
C GLU A 137 -16.58 -14.41 18.84
N GLU A 138 -16.08 -13.56 17.94
CA GLU A 138 -15.38 -13.95 16.72
C GLU A 138 -13.85 -14.01 16.89
N CYS A 139 -13.36 -13.65 18.09
CA CYS A 139 -11.93 -13.63 18.40
C CYS A 139 -11.43 -14.96 18.96
N VAL A 140 -10.13 -15.21 18.77
CA VAL A 140 -9.44 -16.39 19.31
C VAL A 140 -9.57 -16.43 20.83
N GLN A 141 -9.95 -17.61 21.34
CA GLN A 141 -9.91 -17.92 22.76
C GLN A 141 -8.70 -18.79 23.05
N TYR A 142 -8.08 -18.57 24.20
CA TYR A 142 -6.82 -19.22 24.56
C TYR A 142 -7.05 -20.24 25.69
N ALA A 143 -6.48 -21.43 25.53
CA ALA A 143 -6.66 -22.51 26.52
C ALA A 143 -5.88 -22.26 27.82
N ASP A 144 -4.81 -21.46 27.75
CA ASP A 144 -3.85 -21.21 28.83
C ASP A 144 -4.13 -19.93 29.63
N GLY A 145 -5.24 -19.25 29.37
CA GLY A 145 -5.70 -18.12 30.18
C GLY A 145 -6.59 -17.11 29.46
N PRO A 146 -7.03 -16.07 30.17
CA PRO A 146 -7.81 -15.00 29.56
C PRO A 146 -6.97 -14.16 28.59
N LEU A 147 -7.67 -13.38 27.75
CA LEU A 147 -7.08 -12.36 26.90
C LEU A 147 -6.21 -11.39 27.74
N GLN A 148 -5.08 -11.00 27.16
CA GLN A 148 -4.21 -9.97 27.70
C GLN A 148 -4.53 -8.64 27.02
N ASP A 149 -4.74 -7.60 27.82
CA ASP A 149 -4.86 -6.24 27.30
C ASP A 149 -3.45 -5.73 26.97
N LEU A 150 -3.17 -5.63 25.67
CA LEU A 150 -1.87 -5.20 25.16
C LEU A 150 -1.93 -3.71 24.78
N PRO A 151 -0.85 -2.95 25.03
CA PRO A 151 -0.78 -1.57 24.59
C PRO A 151 -0.90 -1.49 23.06
N SER A 152 -1.54 -0.43 22.57
CA SER A 152 -1.77 -0.19 21.15
C SER A 152 -1.41 1.25 20.78
N GLY A 153 -1.06 1.45 19.51
CA GLY A 153 -0.57 2.73 19.01
C GLY A 153 0.93 2.91 19.26
N LEU A 154 1.48 4.02 18.77
CA LEU A 154 2.92 4.25 18.78
C LEU A 154 3.53 4.12 20.19
N PRO A 155 4.64 3.38 20.36
CA PRO A 155 5.47 2.78 19.30
C PRO A 155 5.08 1.35 18.89
N PHE A 156 4.01 0.79 19.45
CA PHE A 156 3.58 -0.60 19.24
C PHE A 156 2.83 -0.75 17.91
N ASN A 157 3.19 -1.80 17.16
CA ASN A 157 2.54 -2.20 15.93
C ASN A 157 1.37 -3.14 16.21
N HIS A 158 0.50 -3.35 15.22
CA HIS A 158 -0.71 -4.16 15.40
C HIS A 158 -0.41 -5.64 15.65
N GLU A 159 0.65 -6.16 15.04
CA GLU A 159 1.11 -7.55 15.22
C GLU A 159 1.98 -7.75 16.47
N ASP A 160 2.30 -6.67 17.20
CA ASP A 160 3.04 -6.81 18.45
C ASP A 160 2.22 -7.64 19.45
N GLY A 161 2.89 -8.63 20.04
CA GLY A 161 2.27 -9.54 21.00
C GLY A 161 1.43 -10.66 20.38
N ASP A 162 1.56 -10.96 19.09
CA ASP A 162 0.90 -12.11 18.45
C ASP A 162 1.26 -13.48 19.08
N ILE A 163 2.40 -13.57 19.78
CA ILE A 163 2.78 -14.75 20.57
C ILE A 163 2.13 -14.81 21.96
N LEU A 164 1.41 -13.76 22.36
CA LEU A 164 0.68 -13.65 23.61
C LEU A 164 -0.80 -13.96 23.39
N ARG A 165 -1.60 -13.83 24.45
CA ARG A 165 -3.06 -13.99 24.39
C ARG A 165 -3.74 -12.70 23.93
N ALA A 166 -3.30 -12.16 22.80
CA ALA A 166 -3.77 -10.89 22.27
C ALA A 166 -5.21 -11.02 21.71
N ASN A 167 -5.98 -9.93 21.75
CA ASN A 167 -7.29 -9.93 21.11
C ASN A 167 -7.12 -9.92 19.57
N ARG A 168 -7.48 -11.02 18.91
CA ARG A 168 -7.33 -11.23 17.47
C ARG A 168 -8.55 -11.96 16.90
N ALA A 169 -9.03 -11.53 15.73
CA ALA A 169 -10.00 -12.27 14.95
C ALA A 169 -9.52 -13.71 14.71
N SER A 170 -10.44 -14.66 14.87
CA SER A 170 -10.20 -16.07 14.58
C SER A 170 -10.19 -16.31 13.07
N LEU A 171 -9.32 -17.20 12.58
CA LEU A 171 -9.41 -17.69 11.20
C LEU A 171 -10.69 -18.50 10.94
N ALA A 172 -11.38 -18.94 12.01
CA ALA A 172 -12.68 -19.59 11.93
C ALA A 172 -13.85 -18.59 12.02
N SER A 173 -13.59 -17.30 12.18
CA SER A 173 -14.63 -16.26 12.22
C SER A 173 -15.44 -16.27 10.92
N GLU A 174 -16.76 -16.25 11.04
CA GLU A 174 -17.64 -16.14 9.87
C GLU A 174 -17.84 -14.68 9.50
N LEU A 175 -17.97 -13.80 10.50
CA LEU A 175 -18.17 -12.36 10.28
C LEU A 175 -16.92 -11.65 9.71
N TRP A 176 -15.71 -12.13 10.02
CA TRP A 176 -14.49 -11.57 9.45
C TRP A 176 -14.23 -12.03 8.00
N ARG A 177 -14.79 -13.19 7.63
CA ARG A 177 -14.57 -13.84 6.33
C ARG A 177 -15.40 -13.21 5.21
N GLU A 178 -16.56 -12.68 5.55
CA GLU A 178 -17.56 -12.10 4.64
C GLU A 178 -17.37 -10.60 4.42
#